data_AF-A0A1G9P7E9-F1
#
_entry.id   AF-A0A1G9P7E9-F1
#
_cell.length_a   1.000
_cell.length_b   1.000
_cell.length_c   1.000
_cell.angle_alpha   90.00
_cell.angle_beta   90.00
_cell.angle_gamma   90.00
#
_symmetry.space_group_name_H-M   'P 1'
#
loop_
_entity.id
_entity.type
_entity.pdbx_description
1 polymer ?
#
loop_
_entity_poly.entity_id
_entity_poly.type
_entity_poly.pdbx_seq_one_letter_code
_entity_poly.pdbx_strand_id
1 'polypeptide(L)'
;MAEPADWDIGLGGAGYNHTASTLTESAAVDTALAAWMAILDVLEMAVQAAERTLKDPLGPLSAASPNHVAPLPVERWTPPTRPGPLPAAARRRAAALAAAQERVAHRLDEARMDVARQLQAVSSVPGVGESSAAIYLDVNG
;
A
#
# COMPACT_ATOMS: atom_id res chain seq x y z
N MET A 1 11.41 -71.77 42.32
CA MET A 1 11.78 -70.74 43.31
C MET A 1 12.47 -69.60 42.56
N ALA A 2 11.88 -68.40 42.67
CA ALA A 2 12.37 -67.05 42.31
C ALA A 2 12.89 -66.82 40.87
N GLU A 3 12.10 -66.23 39.96
CA GLU A 3 11.75 -64.79 39.80
C GLU A 3 12.79 -64.00 38.96
N PRO A 4 12.39 -63.38 37.82
CA PRO A 4 13.23 -62.55 36.96
C PRO A 4 13.05 -61.05 37.26
N ALA A 5 14.11 -60.24 37.14
CA ALA A 5 14.07 -58.81 36.78
C ALA A 5 15.43 -58.16 37.08
N ASP A 6 16.09 -57.63 36.07
CA ASP A 6 16.61 -56.26 36.18
C ASP A 6 16.75 -55.67 34.78
N TRP A 7 15.68 -55.03 34.33
CA TRP A 7 15.70 -54.21 33.14
C TRP A 7 15.94 -52.82 33.69
N ASP A 8 17.18 -52.38 33.70
CA ASP A 8 17.56 -51.05 34.18
C ASP A 8 17.05 -50.00 33.18
N ILE A 9 15.81 -49.59 33.40
CA ILE A 9 15.15 -48.50 32.71
C ILE A 9 15.71 -47.19 33.30
N GLY A 10 16.83 -46.74 32.72
CA GLY A 10 17.32 -45.37 32.86
C GLY A 10 16.45 -44.38 32.07
N LEU A 11 15.17 -44.23 32.46
CA LEU A 11 14.29 -43.16 31.98
C LEU A 11 14.48 -41.93 32.87
N GLY A 12 15.28 -40.97 32.40
CA GLY A 12 15.49 -39.72 33.14
C GLY A 12 16.17 -38.64 32.32
N GLY A 13 15.55 -38.18 31.23
CA GLY A 13 16.08 -37.01 30.52
C GLY A 13 15.52 -36.75 29.14
N ALA A 14 14.20 -36.56 28.98
CA ALA A 14 13.64 -36.21 27.66
C ALA A 14 12.34 -35.39 27.71
N GLY A 15 12.10 -34.59 28.76
CA GLY A 15 10.83 -33.85 28.90
C GLY A 15 10.88 -32.33 28.66
N TYR A 16 12.03 -31.69 28.86
CA TYR A 16 12.09 -30.22 29.01
C TYR A 16 12.34 -29.44 27.70
N ASN A 17 12.96 -30.07 26.69
CA ASN A 17 13.32 -29.36 25.46
C ASN A 17 12.16 -29.26 24.46
N HIS A 18 11.23 -30.22 24.48
CA HIS A 18 10.14 -30.27 23.50
C HIS A 18 9.11 -29.17 23.75
N THR A 19 8.73 -28.91 25.01
CA THR A 19 7.76 -27.86 25.36
C THR A 19 8.34 -26.46 25.21
N ALA A 20 9.62 -26.25 25.53
CA ALA A 20 10.29 -24.96 25.33
C ALA A 20 10.47 -24.60 23.85
N SER A 21 10.77 -25.60 23.01
CA SER A 21 10.92 -25.40 21.55
C SER A 21 9.58 -25.08 20.89
N THR A 22 8.49 -25.79 21.25
CA THR A 22 7.16 -25.52 20.69
C THR A 22 6.59 -24.17 21.12
N LEU A 23 6.84 -23.73 22.36
CA LEU A 23 6.43 -22.41 22.84
C LEU A 23 7.13 -21.27 22.07
N THR A 24 8.42 -21.43 21.79
CA THR A 24 9.21 -20.41 21.07
C THR A 24 8.83 -20.34 19.59
N GLU A 25 8.57 -21.50 18.96
CA GLU A 25 8.08 -21.57 17.59
C GLU A 25 6.69 -20.94 17.44
N SER A 26 5.77 -21.22 18.38
CA SER A 26 4.45 -20.57 18.40
C SER A 26 4.55 -19.05 18.52
N ALA A 27 5.37 -18.55 19.44
CA ALA A 27 5.56 -17.11 19.65
C ALA A 27 6.14 -16.41 18.40
N ALA A 28 7.05 -17.07 17.68
CA ALA A 28 7.60 -16.56 16.43
C ALA A 28 6.54 -16.50 15.32
N VAL A 29 5.67 -17.52 15.21
CA VAL A 29 4.55 -17.55 14.26
C VAL A 29 3.54 -16.43 14.56
N ASP A 30 3.20 -16.23 15.83
CA ASP A 30 2.28 -15.17 16.26
C ASP A 30 2.85 -13.77 15.96
N THR A 31 4.14 -13.58 16.21
CA THR A 31 4.85 -12.33 15.90
C THR A 31 4.88 -12.08 14.39
N ALA A 32 5.16 -13.10 13.58
CA ALA A 32 5.14 -13.00 12.12
C ALA A 32 3.74 -12.68 11.59
N LEU A 33 2.70 -13.28 12.17
CA LEU A 33 1.31 -12.99 11.83
C LEU A 33 0.95 -11.54 12.15
N ALA A 34 1.31 -11.06 13.35
CA ALA A 34 1.08 -9.66 13.74
C ALA A 34 1.78 -8.67 12.81
N ALA A 35 3.04 -8.93 12.45
CA ALA A 35 3.79 -8.10 11.50
C ALA A 35 3.12 -8.07 10.12
N TRP A 36 2.65 -9.22 9.63
CA TRP A 36 1.90 -9.27 8.37
C TRP A 36 0.57 -8.54 8.42
N MET A 37 -0.17 -8.62 9.53
CA MET A 37 -1.43 -7.89 9.70
C MET A 37 -1.21 -6.38 9.67
N ALA A 38 -0.17 -5.88 10.36
CA ALA A 38 0.19 -4.47 10.32
C ALA A 38 0.56 -3.99 8.91
N ILE A 39 1.29 -4.82 8.14
CA ILE A 39 1.61 -4.51 6.73
C ILE A 39 0.33 -4.45 5.89
N LEU A 40 -0.58 -5.40 6.06
CA LEU A 40 -1.85 -5.40 5.33
C LEU A 40 -2.71 -4.20 5.68
N ASP A 41 -2.72 -3.75 6.94
CA ASP A 41 -3.44 -2.53 7.36
C ASP A 41 -2.88 -1.28 6.66
N VAL A 42 -1.55 -1.13 6.59
CA VAL A 42 -0.89 -0.02 5.89
C VAL A 42 -1.23 -0.03 4.40
N LEU A 43 -1.18 -1.21 3.77
CA LEU A 43 -1.50 -1.36 2.36
C LEU A 43 -2.99 -1.08 2.06
N GLU A 44 -3.90 -1.53 2.93
CA GLU A 44 -5.33 -1.22 2.82
C GLU A 44 -5.60 0.27 2.96
N MET A 45 -4.97 0.93 3.93
CA MET A 45 -5.07 2.37 4.12
C MET A 45 -4.57 3.14 2.89
N ALA A 46 -3.48 2.67 2.27
CA ALA A 46 -2.94 3.27 1.05
C ALA A 46 -3.88 3.10 -0.15
N VAL A 47 -4.50 1.93 -0.31
CA VAL A 47 -5.51 1.68 -1.36
C VAL A 47 -6.72 2.61 -1.17
N GLN A 48 -7.21 2.74 0.06
CA GLN A 48 -8.32 3.65 0.36
C GLN A 48 -7.94 5.12 0.10
N ALA A 49 -6.69 5.50 0.36
CA ALA A 49 -6.19 6.83 0.02
C ALA A 49 -6.14 7.06 -1.49
N ALA A 50 -5.61 6.11 -2.25
CA ALA A 50 -5.60 6.17 -3.71
C ALA A 50 -7.02 6.24 -4.30
N GLU A 51 -7.97 5.47 -3.76
CA GLU A 51 -9.37 5.54 -4.18
C GLU A 51 -10.02 6.90 -3.91
N ARG A 52 -9.71 7.53 -2.77
CA ARG A 52 -10.21 8.88 -2.44
C ARG A 52 -9.66 9.91 -3.42
N THR A 53 -8.35 9.90 -3.67
CA THR A 53 -7.72 10.78 -4.67
C THR A 53 -8.29 10.56 -6.07
N LEU A 54 -8.59 9.33 -6.45
CA LEU A 54 -9.17 9.05 -7.76
C LEU A 54 -10.63 9.50 -7.89
N LYS A 55 -11.39 9.54 -6.79
CA LYS A 55 -12.78 10.05 -6.76
C LYS A 55 -12.82 11.58 -6.78
N ASP A 56 -11.85 12.21 -6.15
CA ASP A 56 -11.71 13.67 -6.10
C ASP A 56 -10.26 14.07 -6.45
N PRO A 57 -9.92 14.10 -7.76
CA PRO A 57 -8.55 14.34 -8.21
C PRO A 57 -8.08 15.78 -7.98
N LEU A 58 -9.00 16.72 -7.75
CA LEU A 58 -8.68 18.11 -7.46
C LEU A 58 -8.66 18.38 -5.96
N GLY A 59 -9.33 17.56 -5.14
CA GLY A 59 -9.32 17.71 -3.69
C GLY A 59 -9.66 19.16 -3.27
N PRO A 60 -8.95 19.74 -2.26
CA PRO A 60 -9.17 21.11 -1.84
C PRO A 60 -8.80 22.18 -2.90
N LEU A 61 -8.20 21.82 -4.05
CA LEU A 61 -8.00 22.76 -5.18
C LEU A 61 -9.32 23.08 -5.89
N SER A 62 -10.37 22.27 -5.69
CA SER A 62 -11.72 22.60 -6.14
C SER A 62 -12.32 23.77 -5.36
N ALA A 63 -11.83 24.04 -4.15
CA ALA A 63 -12.09 25.28 -3.42
C ALA A 63 -11.04 26.30 -3.87
N ALA A 64 -11.44 27.27 -4.68
CA ALA A 64 -10.57 28.30 -5.24
C ALA A 64 -9.73 29.00 -4.14
N SER A 65 -8.50 28.51 -3.92
CA SER A 65 -7.53 29.17 -3.05
C SER A 65 -6.52 29.90 -3.94
N PRO A 66 -6.41 31.23 -3.85
CA PRO A 66 -5.55 32.03 -4.73
C PRO A 66 -4.05 31.87 -4.47
N ASN A 67 -3.65 31.07 -3.48
CA ASN A 67 -2.25 30.74 -3.23
C ASN A 67 -1.88 29.42 -3.91
N HIS A 68 -1.30 29.52 -5.10
CA HIS A 68 -0.69 28.40 -5.80
C HIS A 68 0.51 27.89 -5.00
N VAL A 69 0.28 26.91 -4.13
CA VAL A 69 1.35 26.18 -3.45
C VAL A 69 2.02 25.29 -4.50
N ALA A 70 3.32 25.50 -4.72
CA ALA A 70 4.13 24.63 -5.58
C ALA A 70 3.86 23.15 -5.22
N PRO A 71 3.78 22.22 -6.19
CA PRO A 71 3.47 20.82 -5.89
C PRO A 71 4.48 20.33 -4.85
N LEU A 72 4.01 20.06 -3.62
CA LEU A 72 4.88 19.45 -2.62
C LEU A 72 5.43 18.16 -3.23
N PRO A 73 6.71 17.82 -2.97
CA PRO A 73 7.27 16.56 -3.44
C PRO A 73 6.33 15.45 -3.01
N VAL A 74 5.73 14.77 -3.98
CA VAL A 74 4.92 13.58 -3.73
C VAL A 74 5.82 12.65 -2.95
N GLU A 75 5.54 12.46 -1.65
CA GLU A 75 6.30 11.53 -0.82
C GLU A 75 6.23 10.18 -1.53
N ARG A 76 7.35 9.78 -2.16
CA ARG A 76 7.35 8.64 -3.07
C ARG A 76 7.05 7.42 -2.22
N TRP A 77 5.90 6.80 -2.48
CA TRP A 77 5.47 5.58 -1.82
C TRP A 77 6.61 4.56 -1.76
N THR A 78 6.94 4.10 -0.56
CA THR A 78 7.98 3.08 -0.34
C THR A 78 7.29 1.78 0.10
N PRO A 79 7.55 0.65 -0.58
CA PRO A 79 6.93 -0.62 -0.22
C PRO A 79 7.40 -1.10 1.17
N PRO A 80 6.50 -1.67 2.00
CA PRO A 80 6.87 -2.17 3.32
C PRO A 80 7.77 -3.41 3.23
N THR A 81 8.72 -3.53 4.16
CA THR A 81 9.60 -4.69 4.28
C THR A 81 8.81 -5.94 4.70
N ARG A 82 9.03 -7.06 4.01
CA ARG A 82 8.30 -8.32 4.27
C ARG A 82 9.00 -9.13 5.38
N PRO A 83 8.29 -9.55 6.45
CA PRO A 83 8.89 -10.25 7.58
C PRO A 83 9.16 -11.74 7.34
N GLY A 84 8.77 -12.28 6.17
CA GLY A 84 8.91 -13.71 5.86
C GLY A 84 7.84 -14.19 4.88
N PRO A 85 7.53 -15.50 4.81
CA PRO A 85 6.41 -16.02 4.03
C PRO A 85 5.07 -15.56 4.61
N LEU A 86 4.02 -15.49 3.77
CA LEU A 86 2.69 -15.08 4.19
C LEU A 86 1.99 -16.21 4.99
N PRO A 87 1.58 -15.98 6.25
CA PRO A 87 0.85 -16.96 7.04
C PRO A 87 -0.49 -17.32 6.40
N ALA A 88 -0.91 -18.58 6.53
CA ALA A 88 -2.17 -19.07 5.95
C ALA A 88 -3.39 -18.26 6.45
N ALA A 89 -3.38 -17.83 7.71
CA ALA A 89 -4.43 -17.00 8.31
C ALA A 89 -4.59 -15.64 7.60
N ALA A 90 -3.51 -15.06 7.07
CA ALA A 90 -3.53 -13.77 6.38
C ALA A 90 -3.87 -13.89 4.88
N ARG A 91 -3.83 -15.11 4.30
CA ARG A 91 -3.97 -15.35 2.85
C ARG A 91 -5.25 -14.80 2.26
N ARG A 92 -6.39 -15.01 2.94
CA ARG A 92 -7.70 -14.53 2.46
C ARG A 92 -7.73 -13.01 2.37
N ARG A 93 -7.19 -12.32 3.39
CA ARG A 93 -7.14 -10.85 3.44
C ARG A 93 -6.22 -10.30 2.37
N ALA A 94 -5.01 -10.88 2.24
CA ALA A 94 -4.07 -10.50 1.20
C ALA A 94 -4.64 -10.66 -0.21
N ALA A 95 -5.39 -11.75 -0.47
CA ALA A 95 -6.04 -11.97 -1.77
C ALA A 95 -7.13 -10.93 -2.06
N ALA A 96 -7.97 -10.61 -1.06
CA ALA A 96 -8.99 -9.57 -1.20
C ALA A 96 -8.37 -8.18 -1.46
N LEU A 97 -7.27 -7.87 -0.76
CA LEU A 97 -6.51 -6.64 -0.95
C LEU A 97 -5.88 -6.58 -2.35
N ALA A 98 -5.28 -7.66 -2.84
CA ALA A 98 -4.71 -7.73 -4.18
C ALA A 98 -5.78 -7.45 -5.26
N ALA A 99 -6.97 -8.07 -5.13
CA ALA A 99 -8.08 -7.79 -6.04
C ALA A 99 -8.58 -6.34 -5.96
N ALA A 100 -8.52 -5.71 -4.78
CA ALA A 100 -8.84 -4.29 -4.63
C ALA A 100 -7.79 -3.40 -5.31
N GLN A 101 -6.51 -3.70 -5.11
CA GLN A 101 -5.39 -3.01 -5.76
C GLN A 101 -5.51 -3.06 -7.28
N GLU A 102 -5.84 -4.21 -7.85
CA GLU A 102 -6.03 -4.39 -9.29
C GLU A 102 -7.17 -3.51 -9.83
N ARG A 103 -8.32 -3.47 -9.16
CA ARG A 103 -9.43 -2.57 -9.55
C ARG A 103 -9.04 -1.10 -9.51
N VAL A 104 -8.27 -0.69 -8.51
CA VAL A 104 -7.78 0.70 -8.42
C VAL A 104 -6.77 1.01 -9.52
N ALA A 105 -5.87 0.07 -9.83
CA ALA A 105 -4.91 0.22 -10.92
C ALA A 105 -5.61 0.41 -12.27
N HIS A 106 -6.63 -0.40 -12.57
CA HIS A 106 -7.43 -0.24 -13.79
C HIS A 106 -8.09 1.13 -13.90
N ARG A 107 -8.75 1.59 -12.82
CA ARG A 107 -9.39 2.91 -12.81
C ARG A 107 -8.38 4.05 -12.94
N LEU A 108 -7.17 3.88 -12.38
CA LEU A 108 -6.10 4.87 -12.52
C LEU A 108 -5.63 4.96 -13.98
N ASP A 109 -5.49 3.83 -14.66
CA ASP A 109 -5.12 3.81 -16.08
C ASP A 109 -6.18 4.46 -16.96
N GLU A 110 -7.47 4.20 -16.69
CA GLU A 110 -8.57 4.89 -17.37
C GLU A 110 -8.49 6.41 -17.17
N ALA A 111 -8.33 6.87 -15.93
CA ALA A 111 -8.19 8.29 -15.63
C ALA A 111 -6.97 8.93 -16.31
N ARG A 112 -5.84 8.20 -16.37
CA ARG A 112 -4.63 8.65 -17.08
C ARG A 112 -4.89 8.84 -18.57
N MET A 113 -5.61 7.92 -19.20
CA MET A 113 -5.98 8.02 -20.62
C MET A 113 -6.92 9.20 -20.87
N ASP A 114 -7.87 9.44 -19.97
CA ASP A 114 -8.79 10.58 -20.08
C ASP A 114 -8.09 11.92 -19.93
N VAL A 115 -7.18 12.06 -18.95
CA VAL A 115 -6.36 13.27 -18.79
C VAL A 115 -5.48 13.51 -20.01
N ALA A 116 -4.85 12.46 -20.56
CA ALA A 116 -4.05 12.59 -21.78
C ALA A 116 -4.88 13.10 -22.97
N ARG A 117 -6.12 12.60 -23.12
CA ARG A 117 -7.06 13.07 -24.15
C ARG A 117 -7.46 14.53 -23.93
N GLN A 118 -7.73 14.93 -22.69
CA GLN A 118 -8.08 16.31 -22.34
C GLN A 118 -6.92 17.27 -22.64
N LEU A 119 -5.69 16.92 -22.25
CA LEU A 119 -4.50 17.71 -22.55
C LEU A 119 -4.28 17.84 -24.06
N GLN A 120 -4.49 16.76 -24.82
CA GLN A 120 -4.41 16.81 -26.27
C GLN A 120 -5.44 17.79 -26.86
N ALA A 121 -6.69 17.75 -26.38
CA ALA A 121 -7.74 18.67 -26.82
C ALA A 121 -7.40 20.14 -26.52
N VAL A 122 -6.91 20.43 -25.30
CA VAL A 122 -6.48 21.79 -24.93
C VAL A 122 -5.32 22.26 -25.79
N SER A 123 -4.32 21.40 -26.04
CA SER A 123 -3.17 21.74 -26.89
C SER A 123 -3.53 21.99 -28.35
N SER A 124 -4.67 21.49 -28.82
CA SER A 124 -5.14 21.67 -30.20
C SER A 124 -5.86 23.00 -30.46
N VAL A 125 -6.12 23.81 -29.42
CA VAL A 125 -6.74 25.13 -29.56
C VAL A 125 -5.68 26.18 -29.93
N PRO A 126 -5.75 26.80 -31.12
CA PRO A 126 -4.83 27.88 -31.49
C PRO A 126 -4.97 29.07 -30.52
N GLY A 127 -3.84 29.59 -30.03
CA GLY A 127 -3.80 30.75 -29.12
C GLY A 127 -3.73 30.44 -27.62
N VAL A 128 -3.82 29.17 -27.20
CA VAL A 128 -3.57 28.76 -25.80
C VAL A 128 -2.11 28.32 -25.67
N GLY A 129 -1.20 29.29 -25.51
CA GLY A 129 0.24 29.05 -25.38
C GLY A 129 1.11 30.08 -26.10
N GLU A 130 0.57 30.73 -27.12
CA GLU A 130 1.15 31.98 -27.63
C GLU A 130 0.67 33.10 -26.72
N SER A 131 1.55 33.56 -25.82
CA SER A 131 1.42 34.89 -25.24
C SER A 131 1.55 35.90 -26.38
N SER A 132 0.49 36.08 -27.17
CA SER A 132 0.34 37.26 -28.03
C SER A 132 0.39 38.44 -27.08
N ALA A 133 1.55 39.10 -27.04
CA ALA A 133 1.85 40.20 -26.13
C ALA A 133 0.65 41.13 -26.08
N ALA A 134 0.13 41.41 -24.88
CA ALA A 134 -0.94 42.37 -24.71
C ALA A 134 -0.44 43.73 -25.23
N ILE A 135 -0.92 44.14 -26.40
CA ILE A 135 -0.62 45.45 -26.98
C ILE A 135 -1.52 46.45 -26.26
N TYR A 136 -0.95 47.22 -25.35
CA TYR A 136 -1.62 48.38 -24.77
C TYR A 136 -1.61 49.51 -25.79
N LEU A 137 -2.78 49.84 -26.34
CA LEU A 137 -2.97 51.00 -27.18
C LEU A 137 -3.17 52.22 -26.26
N ASP A 138 -2.19 53.12 -26.23
CA ASP A 138 -2.38 54.43 -25.58
C ASP A 138 -3.28 55.29 -26.47
N VAL A 139 -4.44 55.65 -25.94
CA VAL A 139 -5.47 56.44 -26.64
C VAL A 139 -5.31 57.95 -26.44
N ASN A 140 -4.17 58.41 -25.93
CA ASN A 140 -3.84 59.83 -25.83
C ASN A 140 -2.72 60.22 -26.81
N GLY A 141 -3.10 60.44 -28.07
CA GLY A 141 -2.29 61.14 -29.07
C GLY A 141 -2.88 62.51 -29.38
#